data_AF-A0A067MB15-F1
#
_entry.id   AF-A0A067MB15-F1
#
_cell.length_a   1.000
_cell.length_b   1.000
_cell.length_c   1.000
_cell.angle_alpha   90.00
_cell.angle_beta   90.00
_cell.angle_gamma   90.00
#
_symmetry.space_group_name_H-M   'P 1'
#
loop_
_entity.id
_entity.type
_entity.pdbx_description
1 polymer ?
#
loop_
_entity_poly.entity_id
_entity_poly.type
_entity_poly.pdbx_seq_one_letter_code
_entity_poly.pdbx_strand_id
1 'polypeptide(L)'
;MSPRALPKTKKATAPPSKAKSSLSKTKAKPTSLKSGSPKNSAMSRKTSGSKSKKPAKATRSEVSGLELASKHFRLVNPVSASDDAWEDYMRIRLGEVKRERVCSAAAEASDLEDEEEDGYDSEEDEERIIYEGVRETIKKLEKECGLEDGVLEESIWVKSCSLDGLEPGTKCAPRNCETYSRVYSLAAPAHVDVHFQYHERTRMDSFEWDYSIGYKIHNLPREDIAFRAMSSGSKSHRARPDMESICWAYFDDEKGFRHKRWRPVEVSGFDLNEGDVLNIHRALFGPLEPLAAGAGEDVIEEHRRLLVRTVRILLAAVGIEYVVGCKDGEEDKRRPYHGVTLRWILESSGIDKWVARGIRKACGFQLASDPEMVKAGIQARRNEELELEYQDADDLETY
;
A
#
# COMPACT_ATOMS: atom_id res chain seq x y z
N MET A 1 -31.77 -52.15 -36.44
CA MET A 1 -31.11 -52.27 -35.13
C MET A 1 -31.55 -51.09 -34.28
N SER A 2 -32.30 -51.37 -33.22
CA SER A 2 -33.01 -50.37 -32.40
C SER A 2 -32.07 -49.64 -31.42
N PRO A 3 -32.30 -48.34 -31.14
CA PRO A 3 -31.49 -47.60 -30.19
C PRO A 3 -31.80 -47.98 -28.74
N ARG A 4 -30.75 -48.13 -27.95
CA ARG A 4 -30.74 -48.53 -26.54
C ARG A 4 -31.10 -47.32 -25.67
N ALA A 5 -32.14 -47.45 -24.85
CA ALA A 5 -32.62 -46.41 -23.95
C ALA A 5 -31.69 -46.18 -22.73
N LEU A 6 -31.51 -44.91 -22.37
CA LEU A 6 -30.81 -44.46 -21.16
C LEU A 6 -31.72 -44.57 -19.92
N PRO A 7 -31.19 -44.95 -18.73
CA PRO A 7 -31.96 -44.97 -17.49
C PRO A 7 -32.08 -43.56 -16.88
N LYS A 8 -33.30 -43.24 -16.44
CA LYS A 8 -33.67 -42.01 -15.71
C LYS A 8 -33.19 -42.10 -14.27
N THR A 9 -32.31 -41.19 -13.84
CA THR A 9 -31.95 -40.99 -12.43
C THR A 9 -32.79 -39.90 -11.77
N LYS A 10 -33.05 -40.14 -10.48
CA LYS A 10 -34.12 -39.56 -9.67
C LYS A 10 -33.80 -38.15 -9.19
N LYS A 11 -34.87 -37.35 -9.15
CA LYS A 11 -35.02 -36.01 -8.56
C LYS A 11 -34.68 -36.06 -7.06
N ALA A 12 -33.66 -35.31 -6.64
CA ALA A 12 -33.33 -35.13 -5.22
C ALA A 12 -34.07 -33.92 -4.65
N THR A 13 -34.70 -34.15 -3.51
CA THR A 13 -35.61 -33.26 -2.78
C THR A 13 -34.81 -32.34 -1.85
N ALA A 14 -35.13 -31.04 -1.85
CA ALA A 14 -34.53 -30.05 -0.96
C ALA A 14 -34.99 -30.23 0.51
N PRO A 15 -34.11 -30.05 1.51
CA PRO A 15 -34.52 -29.99 2.91
C PRO A 15 -34.96 -28.58 3.35
N PRO A 16 -35.83 -28.47 4.38
CA PRO A 16 -36.58 -27.26 4.69
C PRO A 16 -35.83 -26.27 5.60
N SER A 17 -36.08 -24.99 5.33
CA SER A 17 -35.79 -23.84 6.19
C SER A 17 -36.53 -23.92 7.53
N LYS A 18 -35.81 -23.76 8.65
CA LYS A 18 -36.42 -23.48 9.96
C LYS A 18 -35.87 -22.18 10.53
N ALA A 19 -36.73 -21.17 10.52
CA ALA A 19 -36.63 -19.98 11.35
C ALA A 19 -37.16 -20.28 12.77
N LYS A 20 -36.41 -19.87 13.79
CA LYS A 20 -36.86 -19.52 15.16
C LYS A 20 -35.86 -18.47 15.66
N SER A 21 -36.21 -17.19 15.85
CA SER A 21 -37.11 -16.60 16.85
C SER A 21 -36.82 -17.06 18.28
N SER A 22 -36.09 -16.23 19.03
CA SER A 22 -36.36 -16.00 20.45
C SER A 22 -35.77 -14.68 20.91
N LEU A 23 -36.64 -13.83 21.46
CA LEU A 23 -36.33 -12.62 22.20
C LEU A 23 -35.47 -12.93 23.43
N SER A 24 -34.59 -12.00 23.79
CA SER A 24 -34.41 -11.61 25.19
C SER A 24 -34.12 -10.11 25.31
N LYS A 25 -35.10 -9.41 25.89
CA LYS A 25 -35.01 -8.04 26.41
C LYS A 25 -34.13 -8.04 27.66
N THR A 26 -33.24 -7.07 27.77
CA THR A 26 -32.87 -6.50 29.08
C THR A 26 -32.74 -4.98 28.96
N LYS A 27 -33.65 -4.32 29.70
CA LYS A 27 -33.69 -2.89 29.96
C LYS A 27 -32.50 -2.49 30.84
N ALA A 28 -31.85 -1.38 30.51
CA ALA A 28 -31.31 -0.47 31.51
C ALA A 28 -31.58 0.97 31.02
N LYS A 29 -32.30 1.73 31.86
CA LYS A 29 -32.61 3.16 31.71
C LYS A 29 -31.81 3.90 32.82
N PRO A 30 -31.81 5.25 32.87
CA PRO A 30 -30.61 6.05 32.78
C PRO A 30 -30.26 6.73 34.11
N THR A 31 -28.98 7.01 34.36
CA THR A 31 -28.59 7.93 35.43
C THR A 31 -28.45 9.34 34.87
N SER A 32 -29.48 10.14 35.16
CA SER A 32 -29.44 11.60 35.13
C SER A 32 -28.51 12.10 36.25
N LEU A 33 -27.54 12.95 35.93
CA LEU A 33 -26.95 13.86 36.91
C LEU A 33 -27.22 15.30 36.51
N LYS A 34 -27.83 15.98 37.47
CA LYS A 34 -28.30 17.36 37.45
C LYS A 34 -27.14 18.34 37.63
N SER A 35 -27.32 19.50 36.99
CA SER A 35 -27.13 20.87 37.51
C SER A 35 -25.81 21.25 38.18
N GLY A 36 -25.16 22.26 37.60
CA GLY A 36 -24.13 23.04 38.29
C GLY A 36 -23.68 24.27 37.50
N SER A 37 -24.59 25.20 37.21
CA SER A 37 -24.18 26.58 36.88
C SER A 37 -23.82 27.32 38.16
N PRO A 38 -22.75 28.13 38.13
CA PRO A 38 -22.79 29.40 38.82
C PRO A 38 -22.55 30.55 37.83
N LYS A 39 -23.50 31.49 37.84
CA LYS A 39 -23.31 32.88 37.47
C LYS A 39 -22.24 33.49 38.39
N ASN A 40 -21.34 34.31 37.85
CA ASN A 40 -20.75 35.48 38.50
C ASN A 40 -20.08 36.30 37.38
N SER A 41 -20.70 37.39 36.94
CA SER A 41 -20.67 38.74 37.53
C SER A 41 -19.55 39.57 36.90
N ALA A 42 -19.99 40.64 36.25
CA ALA A 42 -19.19 41.65 35.59
C ALA A 42 -18.14 42.27 36.51
N MET A 43 -16.94 42.51 35.98
CA MET A 43 -16.18 43.72 36.28
C MET A 43 -15.56 44.27 34.99
N SER A 44 -16.17 45.33 34.50
CA SER A 44 -15.59 46.26 33.55
C SER A 44 -14.42 46.98 34.23
N ARG A 45 -13.19 46.82 33.70
CA ARG A 45 -12.07 47.72 33.99
C ARG A 45 -11.67 48.42 32.71
N LYS A 46 -12.13 49.66 32.57
CA LYS A 46 -11.55 50.67 31.67
C LYS A 46 -10.15 50.99 32.19
N THR A 47 -9.13 50.73 31.38
CA THR A 47 -7.83 51.40 31.50
C THR A 47 -7.53 52.12 30.21
N SER A 48 -7.59 53.44 30.33
CA SER A 48 -7.14 54.43 29.37
C SER A 48 -5.62 54.40 29.20
N GLY A 49 -5.17 54.63 27.96
CA GLY A 49 -3.96 55.41 27.68
C GLY A 49 -2.66 54.64 27.52
N SER A 50 -2.20 54.50 26.28
CA SER A 50 -1.02 55.23 25.79
C SER A 50 -0.71 54.80 24.36
N LYS A 51 -0.85 55.75 23.42
CA LYS A 51 -0.39 55.62 22.04
C LYS A 51 1.14 55.72 22.05
N SER A 52 1.84 54.60 22.01
CA SER A 52 3.22 54.57 21.54
C SER A 52 3.21 54.17 20.06
N LYS A 53 3.44 55.15 19.17
CA LYS A 53 3.77 54.90 17.75
C LYS A 53 5.06 54.08 17.73
N LYS A 54 4.95 52.77 17.49
CA LYS A 54 6.09 51.96 17.05
C LYS A 54 6.43 52.37 15.60
N PRO A 55 7.71 52.57 15.27
CA PRO A 55 8.13 52.84 13.91
C PRO A 55 7.77 51.62 13.05
N ALA A 56 7.12 51.88 11.90
CA ALA A 56 6.86 50.89 10.89
C ALA A 56 8.19 50.28 10.46
N LYS A 57 8.48 49.08 10.98
CA LYS A 57 9.57 48.24 10.52
C LYS A 57 9.23 47.91 9.07
N ALA A 58 10.10 48.30 8.14
CA ALA A 58 9.98 47.95 6.74
C ALA A 58 9.69 46.45 6.64
N THR A 59 8.50 46.10 6.16
CA THR A 59 8.11 44.76 5.79
C THR A 59 9.06 44.33 4.67
N ARG A 60 10.17 43.68 5.04
CA ARG A 60 10.74 42.67 4.14
C ARG A 60 9.56 41.78 3.79
N SER A 61 9.22 41.68 2.51
CA SER A 61 8.29 40.65 2.06
C SER A 61 8.92 39.32 2.45
N GLU A 62 8.51 38.76 3.58
CA GLU A 62 8.81 37.37 3.92
C GLU A 62 8.27 36.56 2.75
N VAL A 63 9.20 35.90 2.05
CA VAL A 63 8.85 34.95 0.99
C VAL A 63 7.99 33.90 1.66
N SER A 64 6.79 33.69 1.14
CA SER A 64 5.82 32.76 1.74
C SER A 64 6.40 31.34 1.79
N GLY A 65 5.91 30.51 2.71
CA GLY A 65 6.39 29.12 2.85
C GLY A 65 6.20 28.33 1.54
N LEU A 66 5.08 28.57 0.84
CA LEU A 66 4.80 27.98 -0.46
C LEU A 66 5.78 28.43 -1.55
N GLU A 67 6.15 29.70 -1.60
CA GLU A 67 7.14 30.20 -2.55
C GLU A 67 8.52 29.58 -2.32
N LEU A 68 8.91 29.38 -1.05
CA LEU A 68 10.14 28.65 -0.71
C LEU A 68 10.07 27.18 -1.13
N ALA A 69 8.97 26.48 -0.84
CA ALA A 69 8.78 25.09 -1.24
C ALA A 69 8.82 24.94 -2.77
N SER A 70 8.14 25.82 -3.50
CA SER A 70 8.09 25.81 -4.98
C SER A 70 9.44 26.12 -5.61
N LYS A 71 10.33 26.84 -4.91
CA LYS A 71 11.71 27.08 -5.35
C LYS A 71 12.60 25.83 -5.21
N HIS A 72 12.30 24.97 -4.24
CA HIS A 72 13.09 23.78 -3.94
C HIS A 72 12.57 22.50 -4.58
N PHE A 73 11.27 22.43 -4.86
CA PHE A 73 10.60 21.21 -5.33
C PHE A 73 9.67 21.50 -6.50
N ARG A 74 9.55 20.54 -7.40
CA ARG A 74 8.56 20.55 -8.49
C ARG A 74 7.17 20.21 -7.94
N LEU A 75 6.45 21.24 -7.49
CA LEU A 75 5.06 21.12 -7.05
C LEU A 75 4.09 21.17 -8.24
N VAL A 76 3.01 20.41 -8.18
CA VAL A 76 1.96 20.32 -9.21
C VAL A 76 0.65 20.79 -8.60
N ASN A 77 0.12 21.91 -9.08
CA ASN A 77 -1.13 22.52 -8.61
C ASN A 77 -1.22 22.67 -7.08
N PRO A 78 -0.28 23.41 -6.44
CA PRO A 78 -0.21 23.48 -4.99
C PRO A 78 -1.48 24.09 -4.38
N VAL A 79 -1.97 23.47 -3.30
CA VAL A 79 -3.14 23.91 -2.57
C VAL A 79 -2.79 24.97 -1.54
N SER A 80 -3.76 25.81 -1.19
CA SER A 80 -3.60 26.77 -0.10
C SER A 80 -3.45 26.06 1.25
N ALA A 81 -2.41 26.40 2.00
CA ALA A 81 -2.17 25.98 3.37
C ALA A 81 -1.47 27.12 4.14
N SER A 82 -1.27 26.98 5.45
CA SER A 82 -0.51 27.96 6.23
C SER A 82 0.96 27.97 5.82
N ASP A 83 1.60 29.14 5.89
CA ASP A 83 3.04 29.27 5.62
C ASP A 83 3.86 28.31 6.48
N ASP A 84 3.58 28.23 7.79
CA ASP A 84 4.21 27.29 8.72
C ASP A 84 4.16 25.83 8.23
N ALA A 85 3.07 25.42 7.56
CA ALA A 85 2.92 24.04 7.09
C ALA A 85 3.82 23.77 5.89
N TRP A 86 3.93 24.74 4.97
CA TRP A 86 4.85 24.65 3.84
C TRP A 86 6.31 24.75 4.27
N GLU A 87 6.62 25.56 5.29
CA GLU A 87 7.95 25.62 5.90
C GLU A 87 8.34 24.30 6.56
N ASP A 88 7.42 23.69 7.32
CA ASP A 88 7.63 22.39 7.94
C ASP A 88 7.82 21.29 6.89
N TYR A 89 6.99 21.27 5.84
CA TYR A 89 7.13 20.35 4.70
C TYR A 89 8.52 20.47 4.06
N MET A 90 8.95 21.71 3.78
CA MET A 90 10.27 21.97 3.21
C MET A 90 11.38 21.51 4.16
N ARG A 91 11.29 21.81 5.46
CA ARG A 91 12.28 21.42 6.45
C ARG A 91 12.44 19.90 6.52
N ILE A 92 11.33 19.17 6.53
CA ILE A 92 11.32 17.70 6.55
C ILE A 92 11.96 17.15 5.27
N ARG A 93 11.48 17.59 4.09
CA ARG A 93 11.94 17.08 2.80
C ARG A 93 13.42 17.41 2.54
N LEU A 94 13.87 18.64 2.81
CA LEU A 94 15.30 19.00 2.72
C LEU A 94 16.14 18.27 3.77
N GLY A 95 15.59 17.98 4.94
CA GLY A 95 16.27 17.25 6.00
C GLY A 95 16.58 15.80 5.63
N GLU A 96 15.73 15.14 4.84
CA GLU A 96 16.03 13.82 4.28
C GLU A 96 17.12 13.90 3.20
N VAL A 97 17.01 14.82 2.23
CA VAL A 97 18.02 15.01 1.17
C VAL A 97 19.43 15.27 1.72
N LYS A 98 19.51 16.02 2.84
CA LYS A 98 20.80 16.26 3.51
C LYS A 98 21.35 15.01 4.20
N ARG A 99 20.50 14.17 4.78
CA ARG A 99 20.92 12.94 5.47
C ARG A 99 21.50 11.94 4.49
N GLU A 100 20.87 11.76 3.33
CA GLU A 100 21.39 10.94 2.23
C GLU A 100 22.83 11.29 1.88
N ARG A 101 23.09 12.57 1.57
CA ARG A 101 24.42 13.03 1.16
C ARG A 101 25.49 12.78 2.23
N VAL A 102 25.12 12.84 3.51
CA VAL A 102 26.04 12.57 4.61
C VAL A 102 26.30 11.08 4.75
N CYS A 103 25.28 10.23 4.60
CA CYS A 103 25.43 8.78 4.62
C CYS A 103 26.27 8.28 3.43
N SER A 104 26.01 8.75 2.20
CA SER A 104 26.81 8.37 1.02
C SER A 104 28.27 8.82 1.14
N ALA A 105 28.52 10.05 1.61
CA ALA A 105 29.89 10.54 1.80
C ALA A 105 30.64 9.81 2.93
N ALA A 106 29.93 9.28 3.93
CA ALA A 106 30.53 8.48 4.99
C ALA A 106 30.87 7.06 4.53
N ALA A 107 30.05 6.47 3.64
CA ALA A 107 30.34 5.19 3.00
C ALA A 107 31.57 5.30 2.08
N GLU A 108 31.63 6.32 1.21
CA GLU A 108 32.78 6.56 0.33
C GLU A 108 34.10 6.85 1.10
N ALA A 109 34.01 7.38 2.32
CA ALA A 109 35.17 7.62 3.18
C ALA A 109 35.62 6.36 3.95
N SER A 110 34.72 5.40 4.16
CA SER A 110 34.98 4.10 4.80
C SER A 110 35.73 3.15 3.87
N ASP A 111 35.43 3.18 2.57
CA ASP A 111 36.06 2.33 1.55
C ASP A 111 37.54 2.65 1.27
N LEU A 112 38.08 3.72 1.86
CA LEU A 112 39.48 4.13 1.68
C LEU A 112 40.43 3.53 2.73
N GLU A 113 39.94 2.71 3.67
CA GLU A 113 40.77 2.15 4.75
C GLU A 113 40.91 0.61 4.80
N ASP A 114 40.18 -0.18 3.98
CA ASP A 114 40.30 -1.66 3.96
C ASP A 114 40.56 -2.20 2.53
N GLU A 115 41.82 -2.19 2.09
CA GLU A 115 42.32 -2.91 0.90
C GLU A 115 42.70 -4.37 1.24
N GLU A 116 41.79 -5.17 1.82
CA GLU A 116 41.90 -6.64 1.76
C GLU A 116 40.72 -7.23 1.01
N GLU A 117 40.98 -7.50 -0.27
CA GLU A 117 40.13 -8.11 -1.29
C GLU A 117 39.69 -9.54 -0.91
N ASP A 118 38.54 -9.68 -0.24
CA ASP A 118 37.74 -10.90 -0.28
C ASP A 118 36.45 -10.68 -1.07
N GLY A 119 36.35 -11.37 -2.21
CA GLY A 119 35.26 -11.25 -3.19
C GLY A 119 33.91 -11.79 -2.70
N TYR A 120 33.36 -11.20 -1.65
CA TYR A 120 31.96 -11.32 -1.27
C TYR A 120 31.16 -10.21 -1.96
N ASP A 121 30.17 -10.60 -2.77
CA ASP A 121 29.15 -9.69 -3.32
C ASP A 121 28.64 -8.78 -2.19
N SER A 122 28.90 -7.48 -2.29
CA SER A 122 28.64 -6.54 -1.20
C SER A 122 27.13 -6.35 -1.01
N GLU A 123 26.68 -6.27 0.24
CA GLU A 123 25.29 -5.98 0.62
C GLU A 123 24.76 -4.68 -0.05
N GLU A 124 25.66 -3.78 -0.47
CA GLU A 124 25.34 -2.56 -1.21
C GLU A 124 24.72 -2.80 -2.60
N ASP A 125 25.06 -3.92 -3.25
CA ASP A 125 24.45 -4.29 -4.54
C ASP A 125 22.99 -4.68 -4.36
N GLU A 126 22.61 -5.26 -3.20
CA GLU A 126 21.24 -5.71 -2.93
C GLU A 126 20.29 -4.53 -2.67
N GLU A 127 20.70 -3.54 -1.89
CA GLU A 127 19.89 -2.33 -1.68
C GLU A 127 19.72 -1.53 -2.99
N ARG A 128 20.78 -1.41 -3.80
CA ARG A 128 20.73 -0.69 -5.08
C ARG A 128 19.62 -1.22 -6.00
N ILE A 129 19.39 -2.54 -6.00
CA ILE A 129 18.33 -3.18 -6.79
C ILE A 129 16.95 -2.65 -6.40
N ILE A 130 16.68 -2.41 -5.12
CA ILE A 130 15.40 -1.83 -4.64
C ILE A 130 15.24 -0.40 -5.15
N TYR A 131 16.28 0.44 -4.98
CA TYR A 131 16.24 1.84 -5.44
C TYR A 131 16.02 1.92 -6.95
N GLU A 132 16.73 1.10 -7.73
CA GLU A 132 16.56 1.03 -9.19
C GLU A 132 15.16 0.53 -9.57
N GLY A 133 14.64 -0.49 -8.90
CA GLY A 133 13.29 -1.01 -9.12
C GLY A 133 12.19 0.01 -8.82
N VAL A 134 12.32 0.77 -7.72
CA VAL A 134 11.42 1.90 -7.40
C VAL A 134 11.50 2.94 -8.51
N ARG A 135 12.71 3.37 -8.88
CA ARG A 135 12.92 4.40 -9.89
C ARG A 135 12.33 4.03 -11.25
N GLU A 136 12.58 2.82 -11.73
CA GLU A 136 12.03 2.32 -13.00
C GLU A 136 10.51 2.28 -13.00
N THR A 137 9.91 1.81 -11.90
CA THR A 137 8.45 1.71 -11.77
C THR A 137 7.82 3.10 -11.74
N ILE A 138 8.42 4.03 -11.01
CA ILE A 138 7.94 5.42 -10.92
C ILE A 138 8.06 6.15 -12.25
N LYS A 139 9.16 5.99 -12.98
CA LYS A 139 9.34 6.61 -14.30
C LYS A 139 8.28 6.17 -15.31
N LYS A 140 7.79 4.92 -15.22
CA LYS A 140 6.66 4.46 -16.04
C LYS A 140 5.36 5.16 -15.63
N LEU A 141 5.11 5.25 -14.33
CA LEU A 141 3.92 5.92 -13.79
C LEU A 141 3.89 7.43 -14.10
N GLU A 142 5.03 8.12 -14.11
CA GLU A 142 5.10 9.53 -14.51
C GLU A 142 4.53 9.74 -15.91
N LYS A 143 4.95 8.90 -16.86
CA LYS A 143 4.46 8.94 -18.24
C LYS A 143 2.97 8.63 -18.32
N GLU A 144 2.50 7.65 -17.56
CA GLU A 144 1.08 7.30 -17.50
C GLU A 144 0.21 8.40 -16.88
N CYS A 145 0.76 9.18 -15.96
CA CYS A 145 0.13 10.34 -15.33
C CYS A 145 0.27 11.63 -16.14
N GLY A 146 1.02 11.63 -17.25
CA GLY A 146 1.30 12.84 -18.04
C GLY A 146 2.15 13.87 -17.29
N LEU A 147 2.98 13.43 -16.34
CA LEU A 147 3.91 14.27 -15.60
C LEU A 147 5.24 14.37 -16.34
N GLU A 148 5.98 15.47 -16.10
CA GLU A 148 7.35 15.59 -16.59
C GLU A 148 8.26 14.55 -15.93
N ASP A 149 9.26 14.06 -16.69
CA ASP A 149 10.23 13.08 -16.20
C ASP A 149 10.89 13.56 -14.90
N GLY A 150 10.86 12.70 -13.88
CA GLY A 150 11.46 12.88 -12.56
C GLY A 150 10.61 13.62 -11.52
N VAL A 151 9.42 14.14 -11.87
CA VAL A 151 8.55 14.85 -10.91
C VAL A 151 8.11 13.94 -9.76
N LEU A 152 7.69 12.70 -10.05
CA LEU A 152 7.37 11.71 -9.02
C LEU A 152 8.64 11.10 -8.42
N GLU A 153 9.69 10.88 -9.22
CA GLU A 153 10.98 10.35 -8.74
C GLU A 153 11.52 11.20 -7.58
N GLU A 154 11.57 12.52 -7.75
CA GLU A 154 12.02 13.45 -6.70
C GLU A 154 11.10 13.50 -5.47
N SER A 155 9.85 13.06 -5.62
CA SER A 155 8.85 13.06 -4.54
C SER A 155 8.92 11.80 -3.69
N ILE A 156 9.63 10.76 -4.12
CA ILE A 156 9.69 9.48 -3.44
C ILE A 156 11.07 9.29 -2.81
N TRP A 157 11.06 8.90 -1.55
CA TRP A 157 12.25 8.70 -0.75
C TRP A 157 12.20 7.33 -0.08
N VAL A 158 13.07 6.42 -0.48
CA VAL A 158 13.24 5.13 0.21
C VAL A 158 14.09 5.40 1.46
N LYS A 159 13.48 5.29 2.64
CA LYS A 159 14.12 5.63 3.92
C LYS A 159 15.02 4.52 4.45
N SER A 160 14.59 3.29 4.25
CA SER A 160 15.32 2.09 4.64
C SER A 160 14.83 0.95 3.78
N CYS A 161 15.76 0.15 3.29
CA CYS A 161 15.47 -1.15 2.71
C CYS A 161 16.41 -2.17 3.34
N SER A 162 15.89 -3.37 3.56
CA SER A 162 16.71 -4.56 3.82
C SER A 162 16.24 -5.58 2.78
N LEU A 163 17.21 -6.15 2.08
CA LEU A 163 17.03 -7.26 1.18
C LEU A 163 17.93 -8.35 1.75
N ASP A 164 17.35 -9.50 2.09
CA ASP A 164 18.16 -10.64 2.52
C ASP A 164 17.93 -11.79 1.55
N GLY A 165 19.00 -12.14 0.84
CA GLY A 165 19.12 -13.40 0.12
C GLY A 165 18.38 -13.41 -1.20
N LEU A 166 19.15 -13.32 -2.29
CA LEU A 166 18.69 -13.72 -3.61
C LEU A 166 18.78 -15.25 -3.72
N GLU A 167 17.73 -15.91 -4.21
CA GLU A 167 17.83 -17.35 -4.47
C GLU A 167 18.94 -17.62 -5.52
N PRO A 168 19.91 -18.53 -5.23
CA PRO A 168 20.99 -18.85 -6.15
C PRO A 168 20.46 -19.30 -7.51
N GLY A 169 20.86 -18.61 -8.58
CA GLY A 169 20.41 -18.90 -9.95
C GLY A 169 19.15 -18.13 -10.39
N THR A 170 18.47 -17.42 -9.49
CA THR A 170 17.38 -16.50 -9.80
C THR A 170 17.78 -15.08 -9.42
N LYS A 171 18.36 -14.33 -10.37
CA LYS A 171 18.96 -13.02 -10.13
C LYS A 171 18.03 -11.93 -9.53
N CYS A 172 16.73 -12.20 -9.35
CA CYS A 172 15.75 -11.19 -8.94
C CYS A 172 14.60 -11.75 -8.07
N ALA A 173 14.78 -12.88 -7.39
CA ALA A 173 13.77 -13.43 -6.46
C ALA A 173 14.25 -13.27 -5.02
N PRO A 174 13.78 -12.23 -4.31
CA PRO A 174 14.23 -11.95 -2.95
C PRO A 174 13.58 -12.90 -1.95
N ARG A 175 14.34 -13.39 -0.98
CA ARG A 175 13.79 -14.24 0.09
C ARG A 175 13.18 -13.42 1.20
N ASN A 176 13.84 -12.35 1.65
CA ASN A 176 13.24 -11.40 2.55
C ASN A 176 13.43 -10.00 1.99
N CYS A 177 12.42 -9.17 2.13
CA CYS A 177 12.56 -7.74 1.92
C CYS A 177 11.74 -6.97 2.92
N GLU A 178 12.33 -5.92 3.46
CA GLU A 178 11.60 -4.89 4.18
C GLU A 178 11.95 -3.54 3.57
N THR A 179 10.98 -2.87 2.94
CA THR A 179 11.16 -1.54 2.36
C THR A 179 10.25 -0.54 3.06
N TYR A 180 10.82 0.60 3.47
CA TYR A 180 10.08 1.73 4.00
C TYR A 180 10.34 2.96 3.14
N SER A 181 9.29 3.51 2.56
CA SER A 181 9.36 4.64 1.64
C SER A 181 8.45 5.77 2.08
N ARG A 182 8.76 6.98 1.64
CA ARG A 182 7.97 8.19 1.87
C ARG A 182 7.66 8.84 0.53
N VAL A 183 6.38 9.05 0.26
CA VAL A 183 5.88 9.77 -0.90
C VAL A 183 5.49 11.18 -0.44
N TYR A 184 6.31 12.16 -0.78
CA TYR A 184 6.01 13.57 -0.58
C TYR A 184 4.92 14.02 -1.54
N SER A 185 3.95 14.76 -1.03
CA SER A 185 2.89 15.32 -1.86
C SER A 185 3.45 16.30 -2.88
N LEU A 186 2.86 16.29 -4.08
CA LEU A 186 3.15 17.26 -5.14
C LEU A 186 2.31 18.53 -4.98
N ALA A 187 1.19 18.46 -4.25
CA ALA A 187 0.21 19.54 -4.19
C ALA A 187 -0.01 20.11 -2.79
N ALA A 188 0.29 19.38 -1.72
CA ALA A 188 -0.01 19.76 -0.34
C ALA A 188 1.23 19.66 0.56
N PRO A 189 1.27 20.34 1.72
CA PRO A 189 2.32 20.15 2.72
C PRO A 189 2.08 18.85 3.50
N ALA A 190 2.13 17.71 2.81
CA ALA A 190 1.78 16.39 3.30
C ALA A 190 2.72 15.32 2.73
N HIS A 191 2.72 14.14 3.34
CA HIS A 191 3.39 12.96 2.80
C HIS A 191 2.69 11.68 3.23
N VAL A 192 2.93 10.60 2.50
CA VAL A 192 2.45 9.25 2.82
C VAL A 192 3.65 8.35 3.00
N ASP A 193 3.79 7.75 4.18
CA ASP A 193 4.76 6.69 4.39
C ASP A 193 4.14 5.36 3.93
N VAL A 194 4.94 4.53 3.27
CA VAL A 194 4.57 3.20 2.76
C VAL A 194 5.57 2.19 3.29
N HIS A 195 5.07 1.07 3.78
CA HIS A 195 5.88 -0.02 4.28
C HIS A 195 5.51 -1.30 3.57
N PHE A 196 6.52 -2.03 3.15
CA PHE A 196 6.39 -3.32 2.51
C PHE A 196 7.30 -4.32 3.22
N GLN A 197 6.72 -5.45 3.58
CA GLN A 197 7.44 -6.60 4.09
C GLN A 197 7.10 -7.80 3.22
N TYR A 198 8.12 -8.57 2.88
CA TYR A 198 8.06 -9.74 2.02
C TYR A 198 8.91 -10.86 2.60
N HIS A 199 8.38 -12.08 2.53
CA HIS A 199 9.07 -13.30 2.87
C HIS A 199 8.70 -14.39 1.85
N GLU A 200 9.72 -15.08 1.34
CA GLU A 200 9.62 -16.22 0.46
C GLU A 200 10.78 -17.18 0.76
N ARG A 201 10.47 -18.41 1.15
CA ARG A 201 11.48 -19.41 1.43
C ARG A 201 11.03 -20.81 1.06
N THR A 202 11.73 -21.38 0.09
CA THR A 202 11.65 -22.81 -0.22
C THR A 202 12.25 -23.63 0.93
N ARG A 203 11.48 -24.58 1.47
CA ARG A 203 11.92 -25.60 2.44
C ARG A 203 11.97 -26.97 1.78
N MET A 204 12.42 -27.99 2.52
CA MET A 204 12.53 -29.35 1.99
C MET A 204 11.18 -29.90 1.52
N ASP A 205 10.13 -29.70 2.31
CA ASP A 205 8.79 -30.24 2.05
C ASP A 205 7.71 -29.15 2.07
N SER A 206 8.07 -27.87 2.12
CA SER A 206 7.11 -26.77 2.18
C SER A 206 7.65 -25.50 1.53
N PHE A 207 6.81 -24.49 1.41
CA PHE A 207 7.20 -23.18 0.90
C PHE A 207 6.57 -22.10 1.77
N GLU A 208 7.40 -21.36 2.48
CA GLU A 208 6.97 -20.24 3.30
C GLU A 208 6.80 -19.03 2.39
N TRP A 209 5.64 -18.40 2.43
CA TRP A 209 5.39 -17.15 1.72
C TRP A 209 4.43 -16.30 2.50
N ASP A 210 4.82 -15.06 2.75
CA ASP A 210 3.97 -14.03 3.25
C ASP A 210 4.45 -12.66 2.80
N TYR A 211 3.50 -11.75 2.62
CA TYR A 211 3.83 -10.35 2.42
C TYR A 211 2.74 -9.46 2.99
N SER A 212 3.11 -8.21 3.23
CA SER A 212 2.21 -7.24 3.80
C SER A 212 2.61 -5.83 3.36
N ILE A 213 1.65 -5.05 2.85
CA ILE A 213 1.83 -3.65 2.46
C ILE A 213 0.94 -2.77 3.33
N GLY A 214 1.51 -1.72 3.92
CA GLY A 214 0.79 -0.74 4.73
C GLY A 214 1.16 0.70 4.39
N TYR A 215 0.35 1.65 4.85
CA TYR A 215 0.56 3.08 4.63
C TYR A 215 0.24 3.91 5.88
N LYS A 216 0.74 5.15 5.90
CA LYS A 216 0.43 6.15 6.92
C LYS A 216 0.42 7.54 6.31
N ILE A 217 -0.70 8.24 6.42
CA ILE A 217 -0.82 9.62 5.92
C ILE A 217 -0.38 10.59 7.01
N HIS A 218 0.58 11.44 6.68
CA HIS A 218 1.03 12.54 7.53
C HIS A 218 0.43 13.85 7.03
N ASN A 219 -0.72 14.19 7.62
CA ASN A 219 -1.40 15.45 7.42
C ASN A 219 -1.43 16.21 8.75
N LEU A 220 -0.96 17.45 8.75
CA LEU A 220 -1.16 18.49 9.78
C LEU A 220 -0.12 18.55 10.93
N PRO A 221 0.16 19.77 11.43
CA PRO A 221 1.15 20.03 12.46
C PRO A 221 0.70 19.43 13.79
N ARG A 222 1.12 18.19 14.06
CA ARG A 222 1.51 17.61 15.35
C ARG A 222 1.49 16.11 15.20
N GLU A 223 2.68 15.57 14.98
CA GLU A 223 3.25 14.45 15.71
C GLU A 223 4.38 13.89 14.85
N ASP A 224 5.54 14.52 14.99
CA ASP A 224 6.80 13.90 14.61
C ASP A 224 7.07 12.82 15.67
N ILE A 225 6.32 11.71 15.58
CA ILE A 225 6.69 10.49 16.30
C ILE A 225 7.97 10.06 15.62
N ALA A 226 9.10 10.38 16.27
CA ALA A 226 10.40 9.90 15.87
C ALA A 226 10.29 8.40 15.59
N PHE A 227 10.41 8.04 14.31
CA PHE A 227 10.42 6.67 13.87
C PHE A 227 11.65 6.02 14.51
N ARG A 228 11.43 5.20 15.54
CA ARG A 228 12.44 4.23 15.94
C ARG A 228 12.42 3.15 14.86
N ALA A 229 13.49 3.07 14.09
CA ALA A 229 13.87 1.82 13.44
C ALA A 229 13.86 0.74 14.54
N MET A 230 12.78 -0.03 14.60
CA MET A 230 12.65 -1.10 15.58
C MET A 230 13.44 -2.27 15.05
N SER A 231 14.40 -2.70 15.84
CA SER A 231 15.32 -3.80 15.58
C SER A 231 14.57 -5.03 15.03
N SER A 232 14.97 -5.45 13.83
CA SER A 232 14.91 -6.79 13.23
C SER A 232 14.20 -7.88 14.04
N GLY A 233 12.87 -7.81 14.09
CA GLY A 233 12.07 -8.82 14.77
C GLY A 233 10.73 -9.00 14.09
N SER A 234 10.70 -9.74 12.97
CA SER A 234 9.60 -10.60 12.50
C SER A 234 8.17 -10.16 12.90
N LYS A 235 7.83 -8.89 12.74
CA LYS A 235 6.51 -8.36 13.09
C LYS A 235 5.98 -7.69 11.84
N SER A 236 5.09 -8.40 11.15
CA SER A 236 4.26 -7.85 10.08
C SER A 236 3.74 -6.47 10.48
N HIS A 237 3.58 -5.55 9.53
CA HIS A 237 3.00 -4.23 9.82
C HIS A 237 1.59 -4.32 10.45
N ARG A 238 0.92 -5.47 10.35
CA ARG A 238 -0.30 -5.79 11.11
C ARG A 238 -0.13 -5.71 12.62
N ALA A 239 1.10 -5.80 13.11
CA ALA A 239 1.49 -5.59 14.50
C ALA A 239 1.95 -4.14 14.77
N ARG A 240 1.97 -3.26 13.75
CA ARG A 240 2.26 -1.83 13.89
C ARG A 240 0.95 -1.05 14.02
N PRO A 241 0.62 -0.54 15.22
CA PRO A 241 -0.63 0.19 15.44
C PRO A 241 -0.67 1.56 14.75
N ASP A 242 0.45 2.00 14.16
CA ASP A 242 0.58 3.32 13.54
C ASP A 242 0.44 3.32 12.02
N MET A 243 0.21 2.15 11.40
CA MET A 243 0.04 2.00 9.96
C MET A 243 -1.28 1.31 9.64
N GLU A 244 -1.93 1.77 8.57
CA GLU A 244 -3.11 1.15 7.98
C GLU A 244 -2.69 0.12 6.94
N SER A 245 -3.44 -0.97 6.79
CA SER A 245 -3.10 -2.03 5.82
C SER A 245 -3.64 -1.71 4.43
N ILE A 246 -2.84 -1.97 3.39
CA ILE A 246 -3.30 -1.96 2.00
C ILE A 246 -3.78 -3.35 1.61
N CYS A 247 -2.86 -4.31 1.61
CA CYS A 247 -3.13 -5.69 1.31
C CYS A 247 -2.02 -6.59 1.87
N TRP A 248 -2.32 -7.87 1.96
CA TRP A 248 -1.46 -8.88 2.56
C TRP A 248 -1.88 -10.26 2.08
N ALA A 249 -0.94 -11.19 2.10
CA ALA A 249 -1.22 -12.60 1.91
C ALA A 249 -0.18 -13.46 2.62
N TYR A 250 -0.54 -14.70 2.91
CA TYR A 250 0.37 -15.73 3.38
C TYR A 250 -0.15 -17.13 3.02
N PHE A 251 0.72 -18.14 3.07
CA PHE A 251 0.29 -19.54 3.05
C PHE A 251 -0.06 -20.04 4.46
N ASP A 252 -1.27 -20.56 4.60
CA ASP A 252 -1.77 -21.13 5.85
C ASP A 252 -1.22 -22.55 6.03
N ASP A 253 -0.12 -22.67 6.77
CA ASP A 253 0.54 -23.94 7.06
C ASP A 253 -0.35 -24.93 7.82
N GLU A 254 -1.26 -24.46 8.68
CA GLU A 254 -2.18 -25.34 9.42
C GLU A 254 -3.14 -26.06 8.47
N LYS A 255 -3.62 -25.35 7.44
CA LYS A 255 -4.42 -25.95 6.36
C LYS A 255 -3.56 -26.58 5.26
N GLY A 256 -2.29 -26.18 5.18
CA GLY A 256 -1.30 -26.61 4.21
C GLY A 256 -0.78 -28.02 4.50
N PHE A 257 -0.54 -28.36 5.76
CA PHE A 257 -0.13 -29.72 6.15
C PHE A 257 -1.35 -30.63 6.36
N ARG A 258 -1.97 -31.08 5.26
CA ARG A 258 -2.98 -32.15 5.27
C ARG A 258 -2.43 -33.39 4.57
N HIS A 259 -2.81 -34.58 5.05
CA HIS A 259 -2.45 -35.86 4.41
C HIS A 259 -0.94 -36.13 4.24
N LYS A 260 -0.10 -35.63 5.16
CA LYS A 260 1.38 -35.80 5.16
C LYS A 260 2.13 -35.10 4.00
N ARG A 261 1.45 -34.28 3.20
CA ARG A 261 2.06 -33.42 2.16
C ARG A 261 1.71 -31.97 2.46
N TRP A 262 2.67 -31.06 2.28
CA TRP A 262 2.38 -29.63 2.38
C TRP A 262 1.70 -29.15 1.09
N ARG A 263 0.79 -28.18 1.22
CA ARG A 263 0.17 -27.50 0.08
C ARG A 263 0.05 -25.99 0.31
N PRO A 264 0.20 -25.17 -0.74
CA PRO A 264 -0.02 -23.73 -0.64
C PRO A 264 -1.50 -23.43 -0.49
N VAL A 265 -1.93 -23.01 0.71
CA VAL A 265 -3.29 -22.49 0.94
C VAL A 265 -3.19 -20.99 1.15
N GLU A 266 -3.40 -20.20 0.09
CA GLU A 266 -3.35 -18.74 0.18
C GLU A 266 -4.49 -18.20 1.07
N VAL A 267 -4.11 -17.44 2.08
CA VAL A 267 -4.99 -16.58 2.87
C VAL A 267 -4.56 -15.14 2.60
N SER A 268 -5.49 -14.35 2.08
CA SER A 268 -5.22 -12.98 1.66
C SER A 268 -6.31 -12.01 2.07
N GLY A 269 -5.97 -10.71 2.04
CA GLY A 269 -6.91 -9.63 2.30
C GLY A 269 -6.50 -8.33 1.64
N PHE A 270 -7.50 -7.52 1.33
CA PHE A 270 -7.36 -6.18 0.77
C PHE A 270 -8.20 -5.22 1.62
N ASP A 271 -7.52 -4.33 2.31
CA ASP A 271 -8.09 -3.60 3.44
C ASP A 271 -8.38 -2.12 3.12
N LEU A 272 -7.84 -1.57 2.02
CA LEU A 272 -8.23 -0.23 1.54
C LEU A 272 -9.73 -0.17 1.18
N ASN A 273 -10.36 0.94 1.55
CA ASN A 273 -11.69 1.32 1.09
C ASN A 273 -11.66 2.64 0.26
N GLU A 274 -12.83 3.04 -0.25
CA GLU A 274 -12.98 4.26 -1.07
C GLU A 274 -12.57 5.54 -0.33
N GLY A 275 -12.90 5.65 0.96
CA GLY A 275 -12.49 6.78 1.78
C GLY A 275 -10.97 6.86 1.92
N ASP A 276 -10.30 5.72 2.06
CA ASP A 276 -8.84 5.66 2.17
C ASP A 276 -8.17 6.14 0.88
N VAL A 277 -8.60 5.63 -0.27
CA VAL A 277 -8.04 6.01 -1.57
C VAL A 277 -8.22 7.51 -1.83
N LEU A 278 -9.39 8.07 -1.50
CA LEU A 278 -9.64 9.51 -1.60
C LEU A 278 -8.76 10.31 -0.63
N ASN A 279 -8.54 9.83 0.58
CA ASN A 279 -7.65 10.48 1.56
C ASN A 279 -6.18 10.46 1.09
N ILE A 280 -5.72 9.34 0.53
CA ILE A 280 -4.39 9.19 -0.05
C ILE A 280 -4.24 10.14 -1.25
N HIS A 281 -5.19 10.13 -2.19
CA HIS A 281 -5.18 11.04 -3.33
C HIS A 281 -5.11 12.48 -2.87
N ARG A 282 -5.95 12.85 -1.89
CA ARG A 282 -5.97 14.19 -1.31
C ARG A 282 -4.63 14.59 -0.70
N ALA A 283 -3.99 13.65 0.01
CA ALA A 283 -2.69 13.90 0.61
C ALA A 283 -1.63 14.12 -0.47
N LEU A 284 -1.60 13.34 -1.56
CA LEU A 284 -0.53 13.37 -2.57
C LEU A 284 -0.73 14.41 -3.69
N PHE A 285 -1.97 14.59 -4.14
CA PHE A 285 -2.31 15.38 -5.33
C PHE A 285 -3.30 16.51 -5.05
N GLY A 286 -3.75 16.65 -3.80
CA GLY A 286 -4.73 17.66 -3.43
C GLY A 286 -6.18 17.21 -3.67
N PRO A 287 -7.16 18.10 -3.41
CA PRO A 287 -8.57 17.76 -3.44
C PRO A 287 -8.98 17.28 -4.83
N LEU A 288 -9.73 16.18 -4.86
CA LEU A 288 -10.32 15.65 -6.08
C LEU A 288 -11.76 16.13 -6.20
N GLU A 289 -12.12 16.65 -7.38
CA GLU A 289 -13.51 17.03 -7.65
C GLU A 289 -14.41 15.79 -7.69
N PRO A 290 -15.56 15.80 -7.00
CA PRO A 290 -16.52 14.71 -7.09
C PRO A 290 -17.06 14.58 -8.52
N LEU A 291 -17.28 13.34 -8.96
CA LEU A 291 -17.94 13.07 -10.24
C LEU A 291 -19.34 13.70 -10.27
N ALA A 292 -19.61 14.48 -11.32
CA ALA A 292 -20.93 15.06 -11.54
C ALA A 292 -21.98 13.97 -11.79
N ALA A 293 -23.21 14.19 -11.31
CA ALA A 293 -24.32 13.30 -11.61
C ALA A 293 -24.59 13.29 -13.12
N GLY A 294 -24.40 12.12 -13.76
CA GLY A 294 -24.53 11.97 -15.21
C GLY A 294 -23.27 12.34 -16.00
N ALA A 295 -22.08 12.33 -15.38
CA ALA A 295 -20.81 12.41 -16.09
C ALA A 295 -20.75 11.38 -17.23
N GLY A 296 -20.16 11.79 -18.36
CA GLY A 296 -19.96 10.91 -19.50
C GLY A 296 -19.00 9.74 -19.17
N GLU A 297 -19.08 8.67 -19.94
CA GLU A 297 -18.29 7.46 -19.72
C GLU A 297 -16.78 7.74 -19.72
N ASP A 298 -16.30 8.60 -20.62
CA ASP A 298 -14.88 9.00 -20.69
C ASP A 298 -14.41 9.71 -19.41
N VAL A 299 -15.26 10.55 -18.81
CA VAL A 299 -14.94 11.28 -17.57
C VAL A 299 -14.90 10.32 -16.38
N ILE A 300 -15.84 9.36 -16.34
CA ILE A 300 -15.85 8.30 -15.32
C ILE A 300 -14.61 7.43 -15.46
N GLU A 301 -14.23 7.08 -16.69
CA GLU A 301 -13.05 6.26 -16.97
C GLU A 301 -11.76 6.95 -16.51
N GLU A 302 -11.57 8.23 -16.84
CA GLU A 302 -10.39 8.97 -16.39
C GLU A 302 -10.34 9.13 -14.87
N HIS A 303 -11.49 9.36 -14.23
CA HIS A 303 -11.57 9.40 -12.77
C HIS A 303 -11.16 8.07 -12.14
N ARG A 304 -11.61 6.93 -12.69
CA ARG A 304 -11.17 5.59 -12.24
C ARG A 304 -9.67 5.40 -12.41
N ARG A 305 -9.11 5.79 -13.57
CA ARG A 305 -7.67 5.69 -13.84
C ARG A 305 -6.87 6.52 -12.85
N LEU A 306 -7.32 7.72 -12.51
CA LEU A 306 -6.68 8.59 -11.54
C LEU A 306 -6.61 7.95 -10.13
N LEU A 307 -7.71 7.37 -9.65
CA LEU A 307 -7.74 6.68 -8.36
C LEU A 307 -6.86 5.42 -8.38
N VAL A 308 -6.92 4.63 -9.44
CA VAL A 308 -6.07 3.44 -9.61
C VAL A 308 -4.59 3.80 -9.65
N ARG A 309 -4.20 4.86 -10.38
CA ARG A 309 -2.83 5.38 -10.41
C ARG A 309 -2.36 5.79 -9.01
N THR A 310 -3.23 6.40 -8.21
CA THR A 310 -2.92 6.79 -6.82
C THR A 310 -2.48 5.58 -5.99
N VAL A 311 -3.23 4.48 -6.05
CA VAL A 311 -2.86 3.24 -5.33
C VAL A 311 -1.59 2.63 -5.91
N ARG A 312 -1.44 2.61 -7.24
CA ARG A 312 -0.24 2.10 -7.91
C ARG A 312 1.02 2.89 -7.56
N ILE A 313 0.93 4.19 -7.27
CA ILE A 313 2.06 4.99 -6.80
C ILE A 313 2.55 4.52 -5.43
N LEU A 314 1.64 4.12 -4.53
CA LEU A 314 2.05 3.54 -3.24
C LEU A 314 2.77 2.21 -3.43
N LEU A 315 2.28 1.34 -4.31
CA LEU A 315 2.95 0.08 -4.65
C LEU A 315 4.33 0.33 -5.29
N ALA A 316 4.41 1.28 -6.22
CA ALA A 316 5.65 1.62 -6.89
C ALA A 316 6.69 2.26 -5.96
N ALA A 317 6.25 2.98 -4.92
CA ALA A 317 7.15 3.55 -3.91
C ALA A 317 7.96 2.49 -3.15
N VAL A 318 7.51 1.23 -3.15
CA VAL A 318 8.20 0.07 -2.56
C VAL A 318 8.69 -0.92 -3.63
N GLY A 319 8.77 -0.49 -4.89
CA GLY A 319 9.34 -1.28 -5.98
C GLY A 319 8.39 -2.31 -6.59
N ILE A 320 7.08 -2.18 -6.37
CA ILE A 320 6.07 -3.09 -6.91
C ILE A 320 5.44 -2.49 -8.17
N GLU A 321 5.71 -3.10 -9.33
CA GLU A 321 5.00 -2.79 -10.57
C GLU A 321 3.76 -3.70 -10.72
N TYR A 322 2.58 -3.12 -10.56
CA TYR A 322 1.30 -3.81 -10.73
C TYR A 322 0.38 -3.01 -11.64
N VAL A 323 -0.01 -3.58 -12.78
CA VAL A 323 -0.92 -2.96 -13.77
C VAL A 323 -2.34 -3.42 -13.49
N VAL A 324 -3.26 -2.46 -13.41
CA VAL A 324 -4.68 -2.70 -13.10
C VAL A 324 -5.53 -2.14 -14.23
N GLY A 325 -6.36 -2.99 -14.84
CA GLY A 325 -7.35 -2.58 -15.82
C GLY A 325 -8.45 -1.72 -15.17
N CYS A 326 -8.80 -0.63 -15.82
CA CYS A 326 -9.87 0.30 -15.44
C CYS A 326 -11.13 0.15 -16.30
N LYS A 327 -11.05 -0.62 -17.39
CA LYS A 327 -12.13 -0.91 -18.32
C LYS A 327 -12.15 -2.39 -18.71
N ASP A 328 -13.32 -2.90 -19.07
CA ASP A 328 -13.45 -4.23 -19.67
C ASP A 328 -12.61 -4.34 -20.95
N GLY A 329 -11.86 -5.44 -21.06
CA GLY A 329 -10.89 -5.66 -22.14
C GLY A 329 -9.46 -5.19 -21.83
N GLU A 330 -9.25 -4.44 -20.75
CA GLU A 330 -7.91 -4.20 -20.21
C GLU A 330 -7.47 -5.37 -19.34
N GLU A 331 -6.20 -5.74 -19.48
CA GLU A 331 -5.62 -6.86 -18.75
C GLU A 331 -4.95 -6.40 -17.45
N ASP A 332 -5.20 -7.13 -16.36
CA ASP A 332 -4.42 -7.01 -15.13
C ASP A 332 -3.09 -7.73 -15.32
N LYS A 333 -1.98 -6.99 -15.19
CA LYS A 333 -0.64 -7.53 -15.40
C LYS A 333 0.22 -7.28 -14.18
N ARG A 334 0.58 -8.38 -13.53
CA ARG A 334 1.87 -8.45 -12.83
C ARG A 334 2.91 -8.51 -13.93
N ARG A 335 3.62 -7.40 -14.20
CA ARG A 335 4.58 -7.42 -15.30
C ARG A 335 5.70 -8.41 -14.96
N PRO A 336 5.98 -9.39 -15.83
CA PRO A 336 7.18 -10.19 -15.72
C PRO A 336 8.39 -9.39 -16.23
N TYR A 337 9.42 -9.34 -15.40
CA TYR A 337 10.85 -9.26 -15.75
C TYR A 337 11.22 -8.33 -16.93
N HIS A 338 11.56 -7.08 -16.62
CA HIS A 338 12.34 -6.22 -17.53
C HIS A 338 13.43 -5.50 -16.73
N GLY A 339 14.66 -6.00 -16.78
CA GLY A 339 15.82 -5.34 -16.16
C GLY A 339 16.11 -5.84 -14.75
N VAL A 340 16.39 -4.90 -13.84
CA VAL A 340 16.83 -5.14 -12.45
C VAL A 340 15.65 -5.32 -11.49
N THR A 341 14.41 -5.25 -11.98
CA THR A 341 13.21 -5.19 -11.14
C THR A 341 12.95 -6.51 -10.40
N LEU A 342 12.83 -6.44 -9.06
CA LEU A 342 12.56 -7.58 -8.19
C LEU A 342 11.20 -8.23 -8.47
N ARG A 343 11.17 -9.56 -8.35
CA ARG A 343 9.98 -10.37 -8.61
C ARG A 343 9.20 -10.63 -7.32
N TRP A 344 8.28 -9.74 -6.98
CA TRP A 344 7.40 -9.92 -5.82
C TRP A 344 6.22 -10.83 -6.12
N ILE A 345 6.07 -11.97 -5.43
CA ILE A 345 4.85 -12.78 -5.49
C ILE A 345 3.77 -12.14 -4.62
N LEU A 346 2.78 -11.50 -5.25
CA LEU A 346 1.64 -10.92 -4.55
C LEU A 346 0.39 -11.83 -4.55
N GLU A 347 0.36 -12.82 -5.43
CA GLU A 347 -0.80 -13.69 -5.64
C GLU A 347 -0.26 -15.07 -5.99
N SER A 348 -0.79 -16.13 -5.34
CA SER A 348 -0.33 -17.50 -5.61
C SER A 348 -0.84 -18.04 -6.95
N SER A 349 -2.00 -17.55 -7.40
CA SER A 349 -2.66 -17.99 -8.62
C SER A 349 -2.50 -17.00 -9.77
N GLY A 350 -2.17 -17.52 -10.95
CA GLY A 350 -2.20 -16.75 -12.20
C GLY A 350 -3.62 -16.35 -12.64
N ILE A 351 -4.64 -17.05 -12.16
CA ILE A 351 -6.05 -16.89 -12.56
C ILE A 351 -6.75 -15.87 -11.65
N ASP A 352 -6.52 -15.95 -10.35
CA ASP A 352 -7.21 -15.14 -9.36
C ASP A 352 -6.48 -13.81 -9.10
N LYS A 353 -6.83 -12.77 -9.87
CA LYS A 353 -6.28 -11.39 -9.73
C LYS A 353 -6.91 -10.59 -8.58
N TRP A 354 -6.88 -11.13 -7.37
CA TRP A 354 -7.57 -10.53 -6.22
C TRP A 354 -7.00 -9.16 -5.82
N VAL A 355 -5.72 -8.88 -6.04
CA VAL A 355 -5.12 -7.57 -5.77
C VAL A 355 -5.72 -6.52 -6.70
N ALA A 356 -5.78 -6.79 -8.01
CA ALA A 356 -6.39 -5.89 -8.99
C ALA A 356 -7.86 -5.57 -8.65
N ARG A 357 -8.63 -6.60 -8.31
CA ARG A 357 -10.03 -6.44 -7.89
C ARG A 357 -10.16 -5.66 -6.60
N GLY A 358 -9.27 -5.89 -5.64
CA GLY A 358 -9.19 -5.13 -4.40
C GLY A 358 -8.98 -3.65 -4.68
N ILE A 359 -8.02 -3.30 -5.55
CA ILE A 359 -7.73 -1.93 -5.96
C ILE A 359 -8.98 -1.29 -6.61
N ARG A 360 -9.60 -1.96 -7.58
CA ARG A 360 -10.83 -1.44 -8.22
C ARG A 360 -11.95 -1.18 -7.23
N LYS A 361 -12.21 -2.14 -6.34
CA LYS A 361 -13.22 -2.02 -5.27
C LYS A 361 -12.92 -0.85 -4.34
N ALA A 362 -11.65 -0.68 -3.94
CA ALA A 362 -11.21 0.46 -3.14
C ALA A 362 -11.27 1.78 -3.93
N CYS A 363 -11.25 1.74 -5.26
CA CYS A 363 -11.51 2.92 -6.09
C CYS A 363 -13.00 3.12 -6.41
N GLY A 364 -13.91 2.38 -5.77
CA GLY A 364 -15.35 2.55 -5.91
C GLY A 364 -15.99 1.91 -7.15
N PHE A 365 -15.30 0.99 -7.83
CA PHE A 365 -15.86 0.33 -9.03
C PHE A 365 -15.48 -1.16 -9.15
N GLN A 366 -16.09 -1.82 -10.13
CA GLN A 366 -15.86 -3.22 -10.45
C GLN A 366 -16.02 -3.42 -11.96
N LEU A 367 -15.22 -4.31 -12.57
CA LEU A 367 -15.36 -4.74 -13.97
C LEU A 367 -16.32 -5.92 -14.10
N ALA A 368 -16.85 -6.13 -15.31
CA ALA A 368 -17.76 -7.25 -15.56
C ALA A 368 -17.05 -8.61 -15.40
N SER A 369 -15.74 -8.65 -15.64
CA SER A 369 -14.90 -9.83 -15.46
C SER A 369 -14.58 -10.16 -14.00
N ASP A 370 -14.73 -9.21 -13.07
CA ASP A 370 -14.32 -9.41 -11.68
C ASP A 370 -15.08 -10.55 -10.97
N PRO A 371 -16.42 -10.66 -11.06
CA PRO A 371 -17.14 -11.81 -10.51
C PRO A 371 -16.78 -13.15 -11.19
N GLU A 372 -16.40 -13.11 -12.47
CA GLU A 372 -16.01 -14.31 -13.22
C GLU A 372 -14.64 -14.81 -12.75
N MET A 373 -13.68 -13.91 -12.55
CA MET A 373 -12.36 -14.22 -11.99
C MET A 373 -12.46 -14.84 -10.59
N VAL A 374 -13.36 -14.32 -9.74
CA VAL A 374 -13.60 -14.92 -8.40
C VAL A 374 -14.08 -16.37 -8.54
N LYS A 375 -15.06 -16.63 -9.42
CA LYS A 375 -15.57 -17.98 -9.65
C LYS A 375 -14.49 -18.91 -10.21
N ALA A 376 -13.71 -18.42 -11.19
CA ALA A 376 -12.62 -19.18 -11.78
C ALA A 376 -11.53 -19.50 -10.75
N GLY A 377 -11.15 -18.55 -9.90
CA GLY A 377 -10.19 -18.77 -8.80
C GLY A 377 -10.68 -19.78 -7.76
N ILE A 378 -11.96 -19.72 -7.37
CA ILE A 378 -12.58 -20.73 -6.48
C ILE A 378 -12.56 -22.11 -7.14
N GLN A 379 -12.91 -22.20 -8.42
CA GLN A 379 -12.92 -23.47 -9.14
C GLN A 379 -11.51 -24.04 -9.33
N ALA A 380 -10.52 -23.20 -9.63
CA ALA A 380 -9.13 -23.61 -9.77
C ALA A 380 -8.60 -24.23 -8.46
N ARG A 381 -8.77 -23.52 -7.33
CA ARG A 381 -8.40 -24.04 -6.00
C ARG A 381 -9.09 -25.36 -5.66
N ARG A 382 -10.37 -25.51 -6.05
CA ARG A 382 -11.12 -26.75 -5.83
C ARG A 382 -10.62 -27.90 -6.72
N ASN A 383 -10.25 -27.62 -7.96
CA ASN A 383 -9.70 -28.63 -8.87
C ASN A 383 -8.34 -29.12 -8.37
N GLU A 384 -7.47 -28.20 -7.93
CA GLU A 384 -6.19 -28.52 -7.30
C GLU A 384 -6.38 -29.41 -6.06
N GLU A 385 -7.40 -29.11 -5.23
CA GLU A 385 -7.72 -29.96 -4.07
C GLU A 385 -8.16 -31.38 -4.49
N LEU A 386 -8.95 -31.53 -5.56
CA LEU A 386 -9.40 -32.82 -6.05
C LEU A 386 -8.28 -33.64 -6.70
N GLU A 387 -7.40 -33.03 -7.51
CA GLU A 387 -6.31 -33.74 -8.18
C GLU A 387 -5.35 -34.40 -7.17
N LEU A 388 -5.13 -33.77 -6.02
CA LEU A 388 -4.29 -34.31 -4.95
C LEU A 388 -4.96 -35.48 -4.22
N GLU A 389 -6.28 -35.43 -3.99
CA GLU A 389 -7.02 -36.56 -3.39
C GLU A 389 -6.92 -37.83 -4.25
N TYR A 390 -6.89 -37.69 -5.59
CA TYR A 390 -6.68 -38.82 -6.50
C TYR A 390 -5.26 -39.39 -6.44
N GLN A 391 -4.23 -38.53 -6.38
CA GLN A 391 -2.84 -38.97 -6.27
C GLN A 391 -2.56 -39.75 -4.98
N ASP A 392 -3.12 -39.31 -3.86
CA ASP A 392 -2.97 -40.01 -2.58
C ASP A 392 -3.70 -41.37 -2.57
N ALA A 393 -4.78 -41.53 -3.34
CA ALA A 393 -5.49 -42.81 -3.48
C ALA A 393 -4.68 -43.82 -4.32
N ASP A 394 -4.04 -43.38 -5.41
CA ASP A 394 -3.22 -44.23 -6.27
C ASP A 394 -1.94 -44.70 -5.55
N ASP A 395 -1.34 -43.84 -4.72
CA ASP A 395 -0.18 -44.17 -3.88
C ASP A 395 -0.51 -45.23 -2.80
N LEU A 396 -1.78 -45.35 -2.39
CA LEU A 396 -2.23 -46.37 -1.43
C LEU A 396 -2.53 -47.73 -2.09
N GLU A 397 -2.77 -47.78 -3.40
CA GLU A 397 -2.99 -49.05 -4.14
C GLU A 397 -1.69 -49.73 -4.59
N THR A 398 -0.54 -49.04 -4.49
CA THR A 398 0.77 -49.53 -4.94
C THR A 398 1.65 -50.14 -3.84
N TYR A 399 1.15 -50.22 -2.60
CA TYR A 399 1.77 -50.93 -1.47
C TYR A 399 0.90 -52.10 -1.01
#